data_AF-A0A5C8LX74-F1
#
_entry.id   AF-A0A5C8LX74-F1
#
_cell.length_a   1.000
_cell.length_b   1.000
_cell.length_c   1.000
_cell.angle_alpha   90.00
_cell.angle_beta   90.00
_cell.angle_gamma   90.00
#
_symmetry.space_group_name_H-M   'P 1'
#
loop_
_entity.id
_entity.type
_entity.pdbx_description
1 polymer ?
#
loop_
_entity_poly.entity_id
_entity_poly.type
_entity_poly.pdbx_seq_one_letter_code
_entity_poly.pdbx_strand_id
1 'polypeptide(L)'
;MNHGVDSLASITTRQGYTATSINPFFSWFFDSRKVYKHMGFSRFIASEYFPNDFEGPNYADRAVVKKIIEETEKSPGPDFIFANTMENHHPFNPGKFSKNTIQVTGDITPESKGILETYAQGITDADKALQSLVDYYSQKAEPTIILFFGDHLPSFEENYKVYRDAKYVLPDDPDLYTKTHYTPFVIWNNFLPSNQEETNLHISPSLLGPKVLHMAGVQGSYYTDYLYQLSQKIPLIPPNEMWDQYHIKASDLSDYRQMQYDNLFGNRYGYEAKGYKNTIIQPTYTLGYGDPVITNILTKDNTLQVTGTHFYSSCNVYIDGVEYKSNFNGEDTLYVDLNGDQTLDLRKSHQVEVRVLDDKKMKIGQSNLYTLLPS
;
A
#
# COMPACT_ATOMS: atom_id res chain seq x y z
N MET A 1 -3.88 -6.64 -15.50
CA MET A 1 -4.03 -8.09 -15.21
C MET A 1 -5.44 -8.55 -15.59
N ASN A 2 -5.66 -9.71 -16.23
CA ASN A 2 -7.01 -10.18 -16.65
C ASN A 2 -7.35 -11.60 -16.17
N HIS A 3 -6.45 -12.23 -15.42
CA HIS A 3 -6.60 -13.53 -14.79
C HIS A 3 -5.78 -13.53 -13.49
N GLY A 4 -6.03 -14.47 -12.58
CA GLY A 4 -5.31 -14.52 -11.32
C GLY A 4 -3.83 -14.84 -11.53
N VAL A 5 -2.92 -14.12 -10.89
CA VAL A 5 -1.47 -14.40 -10.89
C VAL A 5 -1.03 -14.65 -9.45
N ASP A 6 -0.34 -15.76 -9.23
CA ASP A 6 0.08 -16.15 -7.89
C ASP A 6 1.07 -15.12 -7.33
N SER A 7 0.82 -14.67 -6.11
CA SER A 7 1.62 -13.70 -5.37
C SER A 7 1.79 -14.16 -3.93
N LEU A 8 2.52 -13.41 -3.12
CA LEU A 8 2.61 -13.69 -1.67
C LEU A 8 1.22 -13.75 -1.02
N ALA A 9 0.28 -12.90 -1.44
CA ALA A 9 -1.08 -12.87 -0.91
C ALA A 9 -1.87 -14.15 -1.21
N SER A 10 -1.85 -14.65 -2.44
CA SER A 10 -2.53 -15.90 -2.78
C SER A 10 -1.84 -17.12 -2.17
N ILE A 11 -0.51 -17.08 -2.00
CA ILE A 11 0.26 -18.14 -1.33
C ILE A 11 -0.14 -18.24 0.15
N THR A 12 -0.21 -17.11 0.87
CA THR A 12 -0.52 -17.09 2.29
C THR A 12 -2.01 -17.35 2.57
N THR A 13 -2.92 -16.81 1.75
CA THR A 13 -4.37 -17.05 1.90
C THR A 13 -4.75 -18.52 1.73
N ARG A 14 -4.08 -19.26 0.83
CA ARG A 14 -4.23 -20.73 0.73
C ARG A 14 -3.83 -21.48 2.01
N GLN A 15 -3.08 -20.83 2.88
CA GLN A 15 -2.57 -21.37 4.14
C GLN A 15 -3.25 -20.74 5.37
N GLY A 16 -4.41 -20.08 5.17
CA GLY A 16 -5.24 -19.57 6.25
C GLY A 16 -4.92 -18.14 6.72
N TYR A 17 -4.04 -17.42 6.01
CA TYR A 17 -3.77 -16.03 6.31
C TYR A 17 -4.85 -15.10 5.76
N THR A 18 -5.10 -13.99 6.44
CA THR A 18 -5.80 -12.84 5.84
C THR A 18 -4.78 -11.96 5.11
N ALA A 19 -4.90 -11.85 3.78
CA ALA A 19 -4.01 -11.00 2.99
C ALA A 19 -4.64 -9.62 2.72
N THR A 20 -4.04 -8.56 3.25
CA THR A 20 -4.55 -7.18 3.12
C THR A 20 -3.54 -6.30 2.40
N SER A 21 -3.98 -5.62 1.34
CA SER A 21 -3.24 -4.53 0.73
C SER A 21 -3.69 -3.21 1.33
N ILE A 22 -2.73 -2.36 1.69
CA ILE A 22 -2.97 -1.00 2.20
C ILE A 22 -2.29 -0.02 1.25
N ASN A 23 -3.02 0.97 0.73
CA ASN A 23 -2.48 2.01 -0.12
C ASN A 23 -3.14 3.35 0.22
N PRO A 24 -2.40 4.34 0.76
CA PRO A 24 -2.95 5.64 1.10
C PRO A 24 -3.11 6.54 -0.14
N PHE A 25 -3.64 5.98 -1.22
CA PHE A 25 -3.95 6.68 -2.47
C PHE A 25 -5.20 6.08 -3.13
N PHE A 26 -5.73 6.75 -4.15
CA PHE A 26 -7.01 6.41 -4.76
C PHE A 26 -7.04 4.98 -5.31
N SER A 27 -8.13 4.27 -5.05
CA SER A 27 -8.28 2.84 -5.36
C SER A 27 -8.10 2.48 -6.85
N TRP A 28 -8.37 3.41 -7.77
CA TRP A 28 -8.24 3.18 -9.21
C TRP A 28 -6.82 3.36 -9.74
N PHE A 29 -5.94 4.03 -8.99
CA PHE A 29 -4.60 4.36 -9.47
C PHE A 29 -3.80 3.09 -9.76
N PHE A 30 -3.07 3.07 -10.88
CA PHE A 30 -2.41 1.87 -11.42
C PHE A 30 -3.30 0.62 -11.56
N ASP A 31 -4.61 0.78 -11.77
CA ASP A 31 -5.56 -0.35 -11.86
C ASP A 31 -5.60 -1.19 -10.57
N SER A 32 -5.29 -0.58 -9.41
CA SER A 32 -5.08 -1.28 -8.12
C SER A 32 -6.27 -2.15 -7.70
N ARG A 33 -7.52 -1.67 -7.87
CA ARG A 33 -8.75 -2.48 -7.64
C ARG A 33 -8.71 -3.83 -8.34
N LYS A 34 -8.21 -3.86 -9.58
CA LYS A 34 -8.10 -5.08 -10.38
C LYS A 34 -6.86 -5.86 -9.98
N VAL A 35 -5.71 -5.19 -9.85
CA VAL A 35 -4.43 -5.84 -9.56
C VAL A 35 -4.47 -6.61 -8.25
N TYR A 36 -4.86 -5.98 -7.14
CA TYR A 36 -4.87 -6.65 -5.83
C TYR A 36 -5.88 -7.81 -5.77
N LYS A 37 -7.04 -7.66 -6.41
CA LYS A 37 -8.00 -8.77 -6.58
C LYS A 37 -7.38 -9.95 -7.32
N HIS A 38 -6.68 -9.70 -8.43
CA HIS A 38 -6.10 -10.75 -9.26
C HIS A 38 -4.78 -11.31 -8.71
N MET A 39 -4.13 -10.63 -7.77
CA MET A 39 -3.01 -11.16 -6.99
C MET A 39 -3.46 -12.03 -5.80
N GLY A 40 -4.77 -12.13 -5.56
CA GLY A 40 -5.33 -12.99 -4.52
C GLY A 40 -5.27 -12.42 -3.10
N PHE A 41 -5.26 -11.09 -2.97
CA PHE A 41 -5.56 -10.45 -1.69
C PHE A 41 -6.98 -10.77 -1.23
N SER A 42 -7.19 -10.77 0.08
CA SER A 42 -8.52 -10.83 0.71
C SER A 42 -9.15 -9.44 0.82
N ARG A 43 -8.33 -8.40 0.99
CA ARG A 43 -8.79 -7.03 1.17
C ARG A 43 -7.88 -6.02 0.49
N PHE A 44 -8.45 -4.94 -0.03
CA PHE A 44 -7.72 -3.77 -0.48
C PHE A 44 -8.25 -2.50 0.18
N ILE A 45 -7.44 -1.85 1.00
CA ILE A 45 -7.76 -0.62 1.72
C ILE A 45 -7.05 0.54 1.04
N ALA A 46 -7.80 1.32 0.28
CA ALA A 46 -7.34 2.52 -0.43
C ALA A 46 -7.64 3.81 0.39
N SER A 47 -7.19 4.98 -0.07
CA SER A 47 -7.37 6.26 0.65
C SER A 47 -8.84 6.59 0.97
N GLU A 48 -9.78 6.10 0.17
CA GLU A 48 -11.22 6.28 0.40
C GLU A 48 -11.67 5.69 1.76
N TYR A 49 -10.87 4.81 2.37
CA TYR A 49 -11.15 4.15 3.65
C TYR A 49 -10.18 4.56 4.76
N PHE A 50 -9.46 5.67 4.58
CA PHE A 50 -8.52 6.21 5.57
C PHE A 50 -9.16 7.34 6.40
N PRO A 51 -8.79 7.47 7.69
CA PRO A 51 -9.03 8.70 8.42
C PRO A 51 -8.18 9.83 7.82
N ASN A 52 -8.68 11.07 7.88
CA ASN A 52 -7.95 12.24 7.41
C ASN A 52 -6.76 12.54 8.35
N ASP A 53 -5.58 12.01 8.02
CA ASP A 53 -4.32 12.24 8.73
C ASP A 53 -3.19 12.42 7.72
N PHE A 54 -2.72 13.67 7.60
CA PHE A 54 -1.82 14.12 6.54
C PHE A 54 -0.56 14.75 7.14
N GLU A 55 0.54 14.64 6.42
CA GLU A 55 1.77 15.40 6.66
C GLU A 55 2.12 16.11 5.34
N GLY A 56 2.03 17.44 5.36
CA GLY A 56 1.96 18.21 4.12
C GLY A 56 0.72 17.83 3.28
N PRO A 57 0.87 17.66 1.95
CA PRO A 57 -0.26 17.36 1.06
C PRO A 57 -0.66 15.87 1.01
N ASN A 58 0.13 14.98 1.61
CA ASN A 58 -0.02 13.53 1.46
C ASN A 58 -0.42 12.89 2.79
N TYR A 59 -1.05 11.72 2.72
CA TYR A 59 -1.31 10.92 3.92
C TYR A 59 -0.01 10.63 4.65
N ALA A 60 -0.04 10.82 5.96
CA ALA A 60 1.13 10.63 6.79
C ALA A 60 1.45 9.13 6.93
N ASP A 61 2.73 8.77 7.04
CA ASP A 61 3.18 7.39 7.21
C ASP A 61 2.66 6.80 8.53
N ARG A 62 2.48 7.63 9.56
CA ARG A 62 1.80 7.26 10.81
C ARG A 62 0.36 6.77 10.61
N ALA A 63 -0.35 7.29 9.61
CA ALA A 63 -1.71 6.84 9.28
C ALA A 63 -1.69 5.42 8.70
N VAL A 64 -0.68 5.12 7.88
CA VAL A 64 -0.44 3.77 7.33
C VAL A 64 -0.05 2.80 8.46
N VAL A 65 0.88 3.18 9.33
CA VAL A 65 1.27 2.37 10.51
C VAL A 65 0.06 2.04 11.38
N LYS A 66 -0.76 3.05 11.70
CA LYS A 66 -1.99 2.84 12.47
C LYS A 66 -2.92 1.86 11.77
N LYS A 67 -3.07 1.96 10.45
CA LYS A 67 -3.90 1.05 9.67
C LYS A 67 -3.35 -0.39 9.69
N ILE A 68 -2.04 -0.58 9.53
CA ILE A 68 -1.40 -1.91 9.63
C ILE A 68 -1.74 -2.55 10.98
N ILE A 69 -1.51 -1.83 12.08
CA ILE A 69 -1.79 -2.30 13.44
C ILE A 69 -3.28 -2.59 13.65
N GLU A 70 -4.16 -1.70 13.19
CA GLU A 70 -5.62 -1.90 13.28
C GLU A 70 -6.08 -3.19 12.57
N GLU A 71 -5.47 -3.52 11.42
CA GLU A 71 -5.85 -4.72 10.67
C GLU A 71 -5.36 -6.00 11.35
N THR A 72 -4.12 -6.02 11.87
CA THR A 72 -3.61 -7.21 12.58
C THR A 72 -4.35 -7.47 13.88
N GLU A 73 -4.72 -6.43 14.65
CA GLU A 73 -5.46 -6.62 15.91
C GLU A 73 -6.90 -7.11 15.72
N LYS A 74 -7.48 -6.87 14.54
CA LYS A 74 -8.84 -7.33 14.20
C LYS A 74 -8.86 -8.75 13.64
N SER A 75 -7.71 -9.26 13.20
CA SER A 75 -7.62 -10.57 12.57
C SER A 75 -7.62 -11.67 13.63
N PRO A 76 -8.46 -12.72 13.49
CA PRO A 76 -8.45 -13.84 14.44
C PRO A 76 -7.32 -14.85 14.18
N GLY A 77 -6.50 -14.63 13.14
CA GLY A 77 -5.47 -15.55 12.68
C GLY A 77 -4.32 -14.80 12.00
N PRO A 78 -3.42 -15.51 11.30
CA PRO A 78 -2.21 -14.89 10.80
C PRO A 78 -2.49 -13.92 9.64
N ASP A 79 -1.69 -12.86 9.52
CA ASP A 79 -1.87 -11.82 8.52
C ASP A 79 -0.69 -11.72 7.54
N PHE A 80 -1.01 -11.41 6.29
CA PHE A 80 -0.05 -10.91 5.31
C PHE A 80 -0.48 -9.51 4.90
N ILE A 81 0.29 -8.51 5.29
CA ILE A 81 0.01 -7.12 4.93
C ILE A 81 1.06 -6.61 3.94
N PHE A 82 0.59 -6.08 2.82
CA PHE A 82 1.40 -5.31 1.88
C PHE A 82 0.94 -3.85 1.92
N ALA A 83 1.79 -2.95 2.44
CA ALA A 83 1.46 -1.56 2.63
C ALA A 83 2.38 -0.65 1.80
N ASN A 84 1.78 0.31 1.10
CA ASN A 84 2.49 1.41 0.45
C ASN A 84 2.41 2.66 1.33
N THR A 85 3.38 3.56 1.20
CA THR A 85 3.39 4.89 1.81
C THR A 85 3.25 5.97 0.74
N MET A 86 2.93 7.21 1.14
CA MET A 86 2.79 8.35 0.21
C MET A 86 3.41 9.64 0.74
N GLU A 87 3.75 9.73 2.03
CA GLU A 87 4.18 10.97 2.69
C GLU A 87 5.36 11.61 1.94
N ASN A 88 6.40 10.82 1.69
CA ASN A 88 7.64 11.28 1.03
C ASN A 88 7.60 11.24 -0.51
N HIS A 89 6.42 11.31 -1.13
CA HIS A 89 6.29 11.39 -2.59
C HIS A 89 6.63 12.79 -3.14
N HIS A 90 7.08 12.87 -4.40
CA HIS A 90 7.34 14.14 -5.10
C HIS A 90 6.06 15.02 -5.20
N PRO A 91 6.17 16.35 -5.34
CA PRO A 91 7.39 17.18 -5.38
C PRO A 91 8.02 17.43 -4.00
N PHE A 92 9.31 17.79 -3.97
CA PHE A 92 10.10 18.01 -2.74
C PHE A 92 10.36 19.49 -2.45
N ASN A 93 9.43 20.35 -2.84
CA ASN A 93 9.60 21.80 -2.70
C ASN A 93 9.74 22.21 -1.21
N PRO A 94 10.59 23.19 -0.90
CA PRO A 94 10.62 23.79 0.45
C PRO A 94 9.23 24.22 0.89
N GLY A 95 8.86 23.88 2.12
CA GLY A 95 7.53 24.15 2.68
C GLY A 95 6.47 23.10 2.36
N LYS A 96 6.83 21.96 1.76
CA LYS A 96 5.94 20.78 1.66
C LYS A 96 5.44 20.36 3.05
N PHE A 97 6.34 20.28 4.01
CA PHE A 97 6.05 19.95 5.40
C PHE A 97 5.95 21.22 6.25
N SER A 98 5.25 21.13 7.38
CA SER A 98 5.12 22.25 8.32
C SER A 98 6.48 22.74 8.83
N LYS A 99 7.44 21.81 8.97
CA LYS A 99 8.83 22.08 9.37
C LYS A 99 9.76 20.97 8.88
N ASN A 100 10.91 21.36 8.34
CA ASN A 100 12.04 20.46 8.14
C ASN A 100 13.00 20.55 9.36
N THR A 101 13.42 19.41 9.91
CA THR A 101 14.32 19.34 11.06
C THR A 101 15.77 19.02 10.69
N ILE A 102 16.00 18.59 9.45
CA ILE A 102 17.33 18.30 8.92
C ILE A 102 17.84 19.52 8.15
N GLN A 103 19.04 19.98 8.48
CA GLN A 103 19.73 21.04 7.75
C GLN A 103 20.79 20.42 6.83
N VAL A 104 20.75 20.77 5.55
CA VAL A 104 21.75 20.32 4.57
C VAL A 104 22.82 21.39 4.44
N THR A 105 24.09 20.98 4.43
CA THR A 105 25.22 21.88 4.23
C THR A 105 26.07 21.40 3.04
N GLY A 106 26.79 22.32 2.41
CA GLY A 106 27.56 22.04 1.20
C GLY A 106 27.51 23.17 0.19
N ASP A 107 28.44 23.08 -0.76
CA ASP A 107 28.57 23.92 -1.94
C ASP A 107 27.57 23.47 -3.02
N ILE A 108 26.28 23.69 -2.75
CA ILE A 108 25.15 23.37 -3.63
C ILE A 108 24.18 24.55 -3.70
N THR A 109 23.34 24.59 -4.74
CA THR A 109 22.37 25.67 -4.91
C THR A 109 21.34 25.69 -3.76
N PRO A 110 20.82 26.88 -3.36
CA PRO A 110 19.80 26.97 -2.31
C PRO A 110 18.55 26.13 -2.59
N GLU A 111 18.16 26.02 -3.86
CA GLU A 111 17.07 25.16 -4.32
C GLU A 111 17.33 23.68 -4.01
N SER A 112 18.47 23.14 -4.47
CA SER A 112 18.87 21.75 -4.19
C SER A 112 18.99 21.48 -2.69
N LYS A 113 19.48 22.47 -1.93
CA LYS A 113 19.52 22.41 -0.46
C LYS A 113 18.12 22.22 0.12
N GLY A 114 17.17 23.07 -0.26
CA GLY A 114 15.80 23.00 0.25
C GLY A 114 15.05 21.73 -0.19
N ILE A 115 15.33 21.21 -1.39
CA ILE A 115 14.82 19.91 -1.85
C ILE A 115 15.34 18.77 -0.97
N LEU A 116 16.66 18.74 -0.72
CA LEU A 116 17.28 17.71 0.10
C LEU A 116 16.82 17.78 1.56
N GLU A 117 16.65 18.97 2.13
CA GLU A 117 16.12 19.15 3.49
C GLU A 117 14.67 18.65 3.60
N THR A 118 13.86 18.91 2.57
CA THR A 118 12.47 18.43 2.51
C THR A 118 12.42 16.92 2.35
N TYR A 119 13.21 16.34 1.46
CA TYR A 119 13.31 14.89 1.34
C TYR A 119 13.79 14.22 2.64
N ALA A 120 14.81 14.80 3.29
CA ALA A 120 15.36 14.28 4.54
C ALA A 120 14.34 14.34 5.69
N GLN A 121 13.44 15.32 5.69
CA GLN A 121 12.32 15.34 6.62
C GLN A 121 11.40 14.12 6.40
N GLY A 122 10.97 13.86 5.17
CA GLY A 122 10.13 12.69 4.88
C GLY A 122 10.82 11.35 5.16
N ILE A 123 12.14 11.25 4.97
CA ILE A 123 12.93 10.07 5.40
C ILE A 123 12.94 9.93 6.93
N THR A 124 13.04 11.04 7.66
CA THR A 124 12.97 11.03 9.13
C THR A 124 11.61 10.51 9.63
N ASP A 125 10.53 10.84 8.93
CA ASP A 125 9.19 10.39 9.31
C ASP A 125 8.93 8.92 8.91
N ALA A 126 9.50 8.47 7.78
CA ALA A 126 9.52 7.04 7.43
C ALA A 126 10.33 6.19 8.44
N ASP A 127 11.45 6.71 8.96
CA ASP A 127 12.23 6.06 10.03
C ASP A 127 11.42 5.91 11.33
N LYS A 128 10.68 6.95 11.73
CA LYS A 128 9.74 6.87 12.88
C LYS A 128 8.61 5.88 12.64
N ALA A 129 8.13 5.76 11.40
CA ALA A 129 7.11 4.78 11.04
C ALA A 129 7.63 3.35 11.21
N LEU A 130 8.85 3.06 10.74
CA LEU A 130 9.52 1.79 11.00
C LEU A 130 9.70 1.53 12.51
N GLN A 131 10.20 2.52 13.26
CA GLN A 131 10.34 2.42 14.72
C GLN A 131 9.01 2.07 15.39
N SER A 132 7.93 2.75 15.00
CA SER A 132 6.60 2.52 15.58
C SER A 132 6.10 1.09 15.34
N LEU A 133 6.34 0.52 14.15
CA LEU A 133 6.02 -0.88 13.86
C LEU A 133 6.87 -1.84 14.71
N VAL A 134 8.19 -1.61 14.78
CA VAL A 134 9.10 -2.45 15.58
C VAL A 134 8.75 -2.40 17.06
N ASP A 135 8.54 -1.21 17.62
CA ASP A 135 8.17 -1.00 19.02
C ASP A 135 6.84 -1.69 19.35
N TYR A 136 5.88 -1.67 18.42
CA TYR A 136 4.59 -2.34 18.59
C TYR A 136 4.72 -3.87 18.54
N TYR A 137 5.31 -4.41 17.48
CA TYR A 137 5.36 -5.86 17.26
C TYR A 137 6.42 -6.58 18.11
N SER A 138 7.41 -5.86 18.65
CA SER A 138 8.35 -6.43 19.63
C SER A 138 7.68 -6.84 20.94
N GLN A 139 6.51 -6.26 21.25
CA GLN A 139 5.72 -6.58 22.44
C GLN A 139 4.72 -7.72 22.20
N LYS A 140 4.58 -8.20 20.96
CA LYS A 140 3.66 -9.28 20.61
C LYS A 140 4.35 -10.64 20.74
N ALA A 141 3.63 -11.61 21.29
CA ALA A 141 4.10 -13.00 21.36
C ALA A 141 3.99 -13.72 20.00
N GLU A 142 3.16 -13.21 19.09
CA GLU A 142 3.01 -13.76 17.75
C GLU A 142 4.28 -13.52 16.91
N PRO A 143 4.86 -14.57 16.28
CA PRO A 143 5.99 -14.42 15.39
C PRO A 143 5.68 -13.46 14.24
N THR A 144 6.45 -12.37 14.16
CA THR A 144 6.24 -11.29 13.20
C THR A 144 7.50 -11.05 12.38
N ILE A 145 7.33 -10.80 11.08
CA ILE A 145 8.39 -10.33 10.18
C ILE A 145 7.95 -9.00 9.56
N ILE A 146 8.81 -7.99 9.62
CA ILE A 146 8.65 -6.70 8.93
C ILE A 146 9.71 -6.60 7.85
N LEU A 147 9.29 -6.63 6.59
CA LEU A 147 10.12 -6.21 5.47
C LEU A 147 9.79 -4.74 5.13
N PHE A 148 10.73 -3.85 5.39
CA PHE A 148 10.61 -2.42 5.08
C PHE A 148 11.67 -2.07 4.03
N PHE A 149 11.25 -1.55 2.88
CA PHE A 149 12.15 -1.33 1.74
C PHE A 149 11.74 -0.10 0.92
N GLY A 150 12.73 0.57 0.34
CA GLY A 150 12.49 1.66 -0.62
C GLY A 150 12.13 1.13 -2.00
N ASP A 151 11.13 1.72 -2.64
CA ASP A 151 10.67 1.36 -3.97
C ASP A 151 11.60 1.89 -5.08
N HIS A 152 12.04 3.14 -4.98
CA HIS A 152 13.03 3.75 -5.86
C HIS A 152 13.68 5.01 -5.26
N LEU A 153 14.77 5.48 -5.86
CA LEU A 153 15.30 6.81 -5.55
C LEU A 153 14.44 7.90 -6.20
N PRO A 154 14.26 9.05 -5.56
CA PRO A 154 13.67 10.21 -6.23
C PRO A 154 14.59 10.69 -7.35
N SER A 155 14.05 11.11 -8.49
CA SER A 155 14.87 11.68 -9.56
C SER A 155 15.52 13.02 -9.19
N PHE A 156 14.92 13.74 -8.23
CA PHE A 156 15.26 15.10 -7.81
C PHE A 156 15.50 16.06 -8.97
N GLU A 157 14.39 16.47 -9.59
CA GLU A 157 14.32 17.32 -10.77
C GLU A 157 14.89 16.67 -12.05
N GLU A 158 14.74 17.37 -13.18
CA GLU A 158 15.19 16.88 -14.48
C GLU A 158 16.72 16.62 -14.48
N ASN A 159 17.12 15.57 -15.22
CA ASN A 159 18.52 15.20 -15.44
C ASN A 159 19.35 14.98 -14.16
N TYR A 160 18.72 14.58 -13.06
CA TYR A 160 19.36 14.38 -11.75
C TYR A 160 20.01 15.65 -11.19
N LYS A 161 19.42 16.82 -11.46
CA LYS A 161 20.00 18.14 -11.10
C LYS A 161 20.52 18.19 -9.67
N VAL A 162 19.72 17.79 -8.69
CA VAL A 162 20.11 17.88 -7.27
C VAL A 162 21.30 16.97 -6.96
N TYR A 163 21.34 15.76 -7.52
CA TYR A 163 22.48 14.86 -7.36
C TYR A 163 23.76 15.41 -8.02
N ARG A 164 23.63 16.11 -9.15
CA ARG A 164 24.77 16.75 -9.85
C ARG A 164 25.28 17.96 -9.09
N ASP A 165 24.38 18.80 -8.59
CA ASP A 165 24.71 19.92 -7.70
C ASP A 165 25.50 19.40 -6.49
N ALA A 166 25.03 18.31 -5.87
CA ALA A 166 25.70 17.63 -4.75
C ALA A 166 26.96 16.84 -5.14
N LYS A 167 27.36 16.84 -6.42
CA LYS A 167 28.52 16.09 -6.95
C LYS A 167 28.46 14.57 -6.68
N TYR A 168 27.26 14.04 -6.42
CA TYR A 168 27.01 12.61 -6.22
C TYR A 168 26.97 11.86 -7.56
N VAL A 169 26.30 12.45 -8.55
CA VAL A 169 26.30 11.98 -9.95
C VAL A 169 27.18 12.91 -10.79
N LEU A 170 28.22 12.35 -11.41
CA LEU A 170 29.16 13.10 -12.26
C LEU A 170 28.70 13.14 -13.73
N PRO A 171 29.25 14.05 -14.57
CA PRO A 171 29.18 13.90 -16.02
C PRO A 171 29.78 12.55 -16.43
N ASP A 172 29.08 11.78 -17.26
CA ASP A 172 29.48 10.44 -17.73
C ASP A 172 29.84 9.46 -16.59
N ASP A 173 29.10 9.53 -15.47
CA ASP A 173 29.33 8.69 -14.30
C ASP A 173 29.20 7.20 -14.65
N PRO A 174 30.29 6.40 -14.57
CA PRO A 174 30.25 4.99 -14.91
C PRO A 174 29.38 4.17 -13.94
N ASP A 175 29.15 4.70 -12.73
CA ASP A 175 28.33 4.07 -11.69
C ASP A 175 26.91 4.61 -11.64
N LEU A 176 26.48 5.40 -12.64
CA LEU A 176 25.17 6.07 -12.65
C LEU A 176 24.04 5.10 -12.34
N TYR A 177 24.03 3.93 -12.98
CA TYR A 177 22.98 2.93 -12.78
C TYR A 177 22.90 2.49 -11.32
N THR A 178 24.01 2.00 -10.76
CA THR A 178 24.08 1.53 -9.37
C THR A 178 23.71 2.64 -8.39
N LYS A 179 24.21 3.87 -8.58
CA LYS A 179 23.90 5.02 -7.72
C LYS A 179 22.42 5.42 -7.73
N THR A 180 21.71 5.20 -8.84
CA THR A 180 20.32 5.66 -9.01
C THR A 180 19.27 4.58 -8.84
N HIS A 181 19.67 3.31 -8.74
CA HIS A 181 18.76 2.15 -8.65
C HIS A 181 18.97 1.31 -7.37
N TYR A 182 19.67 1.86 -6.37
CA TYR A 182 19.98 1.15 -5.13
C TYR A 182 19.23 1.73 -3.94
N THR A 183 18.19 1.06 -3.47
CA THR A 183 17.42 1.43 -2.27
C THR A 183 17.74 0.54 -1.07
N PRO A 184 17.63 1.06 0.17
CA PRO A 184 17.80 0.24 1.36
C PRO A 184 16.58 -0.65 1.62
N PHE A 185 16.81 -1.75 2.33
CA PHE A 185 15.77 -2.52 2.97
C PHE A 185 16.25 -3.04 4.33
N VAL A 186 15.29 -3.36 5.20
CA VAL A 186 15.51 -4.08 6.45
C VAL A 186 14.48 -5.21 6.57
N ILE A 187 14.93 -6.35 7.05
CA ILE A 187 14.06 -7.45 7.48
C ILE A 187 14.22 -7.58 8.98
N TRP A 188 13.23 -7.11 9.72
CA TRP A 188 13.17 -7.25 11.16
C TRP A 188 12.22 -8.39 11.54
N ASN A 189 12.49 -9.08 12.65
CA ASN A 189 11.59 -10.07 13.23
C ASN A 189 11.74 -10.12 14.76
N ASN A 190 10.72 -10.64 15.46
CA ASN A 190 10.69 -10.70 16.93
C ASN A 190 11.05 -12.07 17.53
N PHE A 191 11.55 -13.03 16.73
CA PHE A 191 11.72 -14.42 17.18
C PHE A 191 13.12 -15.00 16.95
N LEU A 192 13.91 -14.46 16.03
CA LEU A 192 15.30 -14.89 15.82
C LEU A 192 16.23 -14.16 16.81
N PRO A 193 17.26 -14.84 17.33
CA PRO A 193 18.25 -14.22 18.19
C PRO A 193 19.16 -13.27 17.41
N SER A 194 19.64 -12.22 18.07
CA SER A 194 20.48 -11.17 17.45
C SER A 194 21.80 -11.69 16.86
N ASN A 195 22.30 -12.85 17.28
CA ASN A 195 23.49 -13.47 16.70
C ASN A 195 23.23 -14.09 15.31
N GLN A 196 21.99 -14.06 14.81
CA GLN A 196 21.62 -14.45 13.44
C GLN A 196 21.38 -13.22 12.53
N GLU A 197 21.74 -12.02 12.97
CA GLU A 197 21.65 -10.82 12.15
C GLU A 197 22.58 -10.92 10.92
N GLU A 198 21.99 -10.69 9.74
CA GLU A 198 22.71 -10.57 8.47
C GLU A 198 22.79 -9.08 8.09
N THR A 199 23.99 -8.59 7.78
CA THR A 199 24.22 -7.21 7.31
C THR A 199 24.82 -7.21 5.90
N ASN A 200 24.80 -6.04 5.24
CA ASN A 200 25.35 -5.86 3.88
C ASN A 200 24.74 -6.80 2.83
N LEU A 201 23.43 -7.03 2.92
CA LEU A 201 22.69 -7.81 1.95
C LEU A 201 22.42 -7.01 0.67
N HIS A 202 22.70 -7.61 -0.48
CA HIS A 202 22.41 -7.06 -1.81
C HIS A 202 21.45 -8.00 -2.54
N ILE A 203 20.15 -7.69 -2.48
CA ILE A 203 19.09 -8.58 -2.98
C ILE A 203 18.17 -7.81 -3.92
N SER A 204 17.88 -8.37 -5.09
CA SER A 204 16.85 -7.84 -5.99
C SER A 204 15.46 -7.87 -5.33
N PRO A 205 14.62 -6.84 -5.45
CA PRO A 205 13.30 -6.80 -4.82
C PRO A 205 12.40 -8.02 -5.13
N SER A 206 12.51 -8.57 -6.36
CA SER A 206 11.78 -9.77 -6.78
C SER A 206 12.13 -11.04 -6.00
N LEU A 207 13.25 -11.04 -5.26
CA LEU A 207 13.74 -12.18 -4.48
C LEU A 207 13.50 -12.00 -2.97
N LEU A 208 13.08 -10.81 -2.52
CA LEU A 208 12.77 -10.55 -1.10
C LEU A 208 11.55 -11.36 -0.63
N GLY A 209 10.50 -11.44 -1.45
CA GLY A 209 9.28 -12.21 -1.13
C GLY A 209 9.55 -13.68 -0.81
N PRO A 210 10.24 -14.43 -1.71
CA PRO A 210 10.70 -15.79 -1.43
C PRO A 210 11.54 -15.93 -0.15
N LYS A 211 12.46 -15.00 0.13
CA LYS A 211 13.26 -15.02 1.37
C LYS A 211 12.37 -14.88 2.62
N VAL A 212 11.39 -13.96 2.59
CA VAL A 212 10.45 -13.77 3.70
C VAL A 212 9.52 -14.96 3.89
N LEU A 213 9.01 -15.58 2.81
CA LEU A 213 8.20 -16.82 2.94
C LEU A 213 8.99 -17.93 3.63
N HIS A 214 10.24 -18.14 3.21
CA HIS A 214 11.10 -19.14 3.81
C HIS A 214 11.41 -18.83 5.28
N MET A 215 11.67 -17.55 5.61
CA MET A 215 11.89 -17.12 7.00
C MET A 215 10.65 -17.31 7.88
N ALA A 216 9.44 -17.10 7.32
CA ALA A 216 8.17 -17.31 8.01
C ALA A 216 7.81 -18.81 8.17
N GLY A 217 8.53 -19.72 7.53
CA GLY A 217 8.15 -21.13 7.46
C GLY A 217 6.87 -21.40 6.65
N VAL A 218 6.46 -20.43 5.81
CA VAL A 218 5.28 -20.54 4.95
C VAL A 218 5.67 -21.29 3.67
N GLN A 219 4.90 -22.32 3.31
CA GLN A 219 5.20 -23.08 2.10
C GLN A 219 4.97 -22.21 0.85
N GLY A 220 5.99 -22.11 0.00
CA GLY A 220 5.90 -21.37 -1.26
C GLY A 220 5.12 -22.10 -2.35
N SER A 221 5.13 -21.52 -3.54
CA SER A 221 4.79 -22.19 -4.79
C SER A 221 6.04 -22.76 -5.46
N TYR A 222 5.87 -23.61 -6.49
CA TYR A 222 7.02 -24.11 -7.28
C TYR A 222 7.91 -22.97 -7.80
N TYR A 223 7.32 -21.81 -8.08
CA TYR A 223 8.04 -20.66 -8.58
C TYR A 223 8.75 -19.90 -7.48
N THR A 224 8.11 -19.62 -6.33
CA THR A 224 8.80 -18.94 -5.23
C THR A 224 9.87 -19.82 -4.59
N ASP A 225 9.67 -21.13 -4.54
CA ASP A 225 10.69 -22.08 -4.08
C ASP A 225 11.90 -22.07 -5.02
N TYR A 226 11.66 -22.06 -6.34
CA TYR A 226 12.72 -21.86 -7.34
C TYR A 226 13.43 -20.52 -7.15
N LEU A 227 12.70 -19.42 -6.95
CA LEU A 227 13.29 -18.09 -6.74
C LEU A 227 14.13 -18.02 -5.46
N TYR A 228 13.72 -18.70 -4.39
CA TYR A 228 14.52 -18.80 -3.17
C TYR A 228 15.83 -19.55 -3.42
N GLN A 229 15.80 -20.67 -4.17
CA GLN A 229 17.02 -21.40 -4.54
C GLN A 229 17.92 -20.58 -5.49
N LEU A 230 17.32 -19.83 -6.41
CA LEU A 230 18.04 -18.90 -7.28
C LEU A 230 18.71 -17.81 -6.44
N SER A 231 18.03 -17.23 -5.46
CA SER A 231 18.58 -16.15 -4.63
C SER A 231 19.76 -16.57 -3.77
N GLN A 232 19.90 -17.87 -3.45
CA GLN A 232 21.09 -18.38 -2.75
C GLN A 232 22.35 -18.36 -3.64
N LYS A 233 22.18 -18.31 -4.96
CA LYS A 233 23.28 -18.33 -5.94
C LYS A 233 23.49 -16.97 -6.62
N ILE A 234 22.39 -16.33 -6.99
CA ILE A 234 22.34 -15.06 -7.71
C ILE A 234 21.36 -14.15 -6.94
N PRO A 235 21.78 -13.53 -5.83
CA PRO A 235 20.92 -12.70 -5.01
C PRO A 235 20.56 -11.36 -5.69
N LEU A 236 21.38 -10.91 -6.64
CA LEU A 236 21.19 -9.68 -7.38
C LEU A 236 21.18 -9.96 -8.88
N ILE A 237 20.10 -9.56 -9.55
CA ILE A 237 19.91 -9.67 -11.00
C ILE A 237 19.92 -8.25 -11.59
N PRO A 238 21.03 -7.78 -12.16
CA PRO A 238 21.13 -6.48 -12.82
C PRO A 238 20.63 -6.56 -14.27
N PRO A 239 20.57 -5.43 -15.00
CA PRO A 239 20.35 -5.40 -16.45
C PRO A 239 21.32 -6.32 -17.18
N ASN A 240 20.90 -6.83 -18.34
CA ASN A 240 21.68 -7.82 -19.09
C ASN A 240 23.03 -7.30 -19.57
N GLU A 241 23.17 -6.00 -19.80
CA GLU A 241 24.44 -5.35 -20.15
C GLU A 241 25.49 -5.47 -19.04
N MET A 242 25.07 -5.66 -17.78
CA MET A 242 25.96 -5.78 -16.63
C MET A 242 26.25 -7.23 -16.23
N TRP A 243 25.65 -8.23 -16.89
CA TRP A 243 25.77 -9.62 -16.46
C TRP A 243 27.22 -10.14 -16.38
N ASP A 244 28.10 -9.71 -17.28
CA ASP A 244 29.52 -10.08 -17.24
C ASP A 244 30.22 -9.60 -15.96
N GLN A 245 29.90 -8.38 -15.49
CA GLN A 245 30.43 -7.80 -14.24
C GLN A 245 29.99 -8.61 -13.01
N TYR A 246 28.80 -9.21 -13.07
CA TYR A 246 28.23 -10.02 -11.99
C TYR A 246 28.43 -11.53 -12.19
N HIS A 247 29.20 -11.93 -13.20
CA HIS A 247 29.45 -13.33 -13.56
C HIS A 247 28.17 -14.15 -13.83
N ILE A 248 27.14 -13.50 -14.35
CA ILE A 248 25.86 -14.12 -14.69
C ILE A 248 25.89 -14.53 -16.16
N LYS A 249 25.52 -15.77 -16.47
CA LYS A 249 25.31 -16.22 -17.85
C LYS A 249 23.82 -16.25 -18.16
N ALA A 250 23.48 -16.03 -19.43
CA ALA A 250 22.09 -16.13 -19.89
C ALA A 250 21.44 -17.49 -19.55
N SER A 251 22.23 -18.57 -19.54
CA SER A 251 21.79 -19.91 -19.13
C SER A 251 21.32 -19.97 -17.68
N ASP A 252 21.92 -19.20 -16.78
CA ASP A 252 21.63 -19.24 -15.34
C ASP A 252 20.24 -18.68 -15.04
N LEU A 253 19.72 -17.82 -15.91
CA LEU A 253 18.41 -17.18 -15.81
C LEU A 253 17.41 -17.69 -16.86
N SER A 254 17.71 -18.81 -17.53
CA SER A 254 16.84 -19.38 -18.57
C SER A 254 15.52 -19.90 -17.98
N ASP A 255 15.60 -20.73 -16.95
CA ASP A 255 14.43 -21.26 -16.22
C ASP A 255 13.61 -20.14 -15.56
N TYR A 256 14.27 -19.17 -14.94
CA TYR A 256 13.63 -17.98 -14.37
C TYR A 256 12.74 -17.28 -15.41
N ARG A 257 13.30 -17.00 -16.59
CA ARG A 257 12.56 -16.35 -17.70
C ARG A 257 11.43 -17.23 -18.22
N GLN A 258 11.66 -18.54 -18.38
CA GLN A 258 10.64 -19.45 -18.90
C GLN A 258 9.46 -19.59 -17.94
N MET A 259 9.72 -19.78 -16.64
CA MET A 259 8.67 -19.86 -15.62
C MET A 259 7.93 -18.53 -15.48
N GLN A 260 8.64 -17.40 -15.46
CA GLN A 260 8.00 -16.09 -15.42
C GLN A 260 7.09 -15.85 -16.62
N TYR A 261 7.55 -16.21 -17.83
CA TYR A 261 6.75 -16.10 -19.04
C TYR A 261 5.51 -16.99 -18.98
N ASP A 262 5.65 -18.26 -18.58
CA ASP A 262 4.51 -19.18 -18.49
C ASP A 262 3.47 -18.71 -17.45
N ASN A 263 3.94 -18.18 -16.32
CA ASN A 263 3.06 -17.69 -15.24
C ASN A 263 2.26 -16.44 -15.65
N LEU A 264 2.86 -15.54 -16.44
CA LEU A 264 2.27 -14.24 -16.81
C LEU A 264 1.54 -14.25 -18.17
N PHE A 265 2.07 -14.99 -19.14
CA PHE A 265 1.66 -14.88 -20.55
C PHE A 265 1.40 -16.23 -21.22
N GLY A 266 2.01 -17.31 -20.76
CA GLY A 266 1.92 -18.63 -21.36
C GLY A 266 0.67 -19.42 -20.97
N ASN A 267 0.79 -20.75 -20.99
CA ASN A 267 -0.33 -21.67 -20.74
C ASN A 267 -0.52 -22.00 -19.26
N ARG A 268 0.39 -21.52 -18.40
CA ARG A 268 0.36 -21.63 -16.94
C ARG A 268 0.34 -23.10 -16.51
N TYR A 269 1.24 -23.90 -17.08
CA TYR A 269 1.34 -25.35 -16.87
C TYR A 269 1.62 -25.70 -15.41
N GLY A 270 2.50 -24.95 -14.74
CA GLY A 270 2.81 -25.18 -13.33
C GLY A 270 1.59 -24.92 -12.42
N TYR A 271 0.80 -23.88 -12.72
CA TYR A 271 -0.45 -23.63 -12.00
C TYR A 271 -1.51 -24.70 -12.25
N GLU A 272 -1.62 -25.22 -13.48
CA GLU A 272 -2.51 -26.33 -13.80
C GLU A 272 -2.13 -27.58 -12.99
N ALA A 273 -0.85 -27.96 -13.04
CA ALA A 273 -0.34 -29.14 -12.34
C ALA A 273 -0.49 -29.06 -10.80
N LYS A 274 -0.48 -27.85 -10.24
CA LYS A 274 -0.71 -27.61 -8.80
C LYS A 274 -2.17 -27.31 -8.45
N GLY A 275 -3.06 -27.16 -9.43
CA GLY A 275 -4.47 -26.88 -9.22
C GLY A 275 -4.80 -25.43 -8.83
N TYR A 276 -3.88 -24.48 -8.98
CA TYR A 276 -4.09 -23.08 -8.55
C TYR A 276 -4.58 -22.14 -9.66
N LYS A 277 -4.60 -22.60 -10.92
CA LYS A 277 -4.81 -21.74 -12.09
C LYS A 277 -6.05 -20.84 -12.03
N ASN A 278 -7.14 -21.35 -11.48
CA ASN A 278 -8.44 -20.68 -11.36
C ASN A 278 -8.86 -20.40 -9.90
N THR A 279 -7.95 -20.55 -8.94
CA THR A 279 -8.26 -20.44 -7.50
C THR A 279 -7.51 -19.29 -6.81
N ILE A 280 -6.77 -18.48 -7.57
CA ILE A 280 -5.96 -17.38 -7.03
C ILE A 280 -6.84 -16.24 -6.49
N ILE A 281 -7.93 -15.90 -7.19
CA ILE A 281 -8.81 -14.80 -6.78
C ILE A 281 -9.65 -15.26 -5.59
N GLN A 282 -9.56 -14.53 -4.48
CA GLN A 282 -10.35 -14.81 -3.29
C GLN A 282 -11.84 -14.53 -3.55
N PRO A 283 -12.75 -15.50 -3.36
CA PRO A 283 -14.19 -15.27 -3.49
C PRO A 283 -14.72 -14.21 -2.52
N THR A 284 -14.04 -14.06 -1.38
CA THR A 284 -14.35 -13.11 -0.31
C THR A 284 -13.57 -11.79 -0.44
N TYR A 285 -12.93 -11.53 -1.59
CA TYR A 285 -12.22 -10.27 -1.83
C TYR A 285 -13.13 -9.07 -1.61
N THR A 286 -12.68 -8.14 -0.76
CA THR A 286 -13.43 -6.93 -0.41
C THR A 286 -12.60 -5.67 -0.66
N LEU A 287 -13.22 -4.64 -1.23
CA LEU A 287 -12.67 -3.27 -1.27
C LEU A 287 -13.03 -2.56 0.04
N GLY A 288 -12.03 -2.00 0.73
CA GLY A 288 -12.18 -1.45 2.07
C GLY A 288 -12.72 -2.49 3.04
N TYR A 289 -13.85 -2.18 3.66
CA TYR A 289 -14.52 -3.04 4.64
C TYR A 289 -15.87 -3.57 4.13
N GLY A 290 -16.12 -3.44 2.83
CA GLY A 290 -17.38 -3.79 2.19
C GLY A 290 -18.27 -2.57 2.04
N ASP A 291 -19.53 -2.84 1.67
CA ASP A 291 -20.52 -1.78 1.52
C ASP A 291 -20.86 -1.13 2.88
N PRO A 292 -21.10 0.19 2.90
CA PRO A 292 -21.63 0.87 4.08
C PRO A 292 -22.99 0.30 4.47
N VAL A 293 -23.38 0.39 5.74
CA VAL A 293 -24.69 -0.07 6.20
C VAL A 293 -25.31 1.00 7.07
N ILE A 294 -26.51 1.46 6.72
CA ILE A 294 -27.29 2.38 7.55
C ILE A 294 -28.09 1.56 8.56
N THR A 295 -27.88 1.86 9.85
CA THR A 295 -28.63 1.23 10.95
C THR A 295 -29.72 2.13 11.49
N ASN A 296 -29.52 3.45 11.48
CA ASN A 296 -30.51 4.41 11.97
C ASN A 296 -30.34 5.79 11.31
N ILE A 297 -31.44 6.55 11.24
CA ILE A 297 -31.43 7.95 10.83
C ILE A 297 -32.28 8.78 11.79
N LEU A 298 -31.72 9.89 12.27
CA LEU A 298 -32.41 10.88 13.10
C LEU A 298 -32.32 12.26 12.47
N THR A 299 -33.43 13.01 12.51
CA THR A 299 -33.43 14.44 12.15
C THR A 299 -33.48 15.26 13.42
N LYS A 300 -32.50 16.15 13.61
CA LYS A 300 -32.45 17.07 14.76
C LYS A 300 -31.88 18.41 14.32
N ASP A 301 -32.55 19.51 14.66
CA ASP A 301 -32.07 20.88 14.41
C ASP A 301 -31.63 21.11 12.95
N ASN A 302 -32.46 20.70 11.98
CA ASN A 302 -32.17 20.72 10.53
C ASN A 302 -30.90 19.93 10.12
N THR A 303 -30.45 18.99 10.94
CA THR A 303 -29.35 18.10 10.63
C THR A 303 -29.85 16.67 10.56
N LEU A 304 -29.51 15.96 9.48
CA LEU A 304 -29.70 14.52 9.38
C LEU A 304 -28.48 13.81 9.99
N GLN A 305 -28.71 12.96 10.96
CA GLN A 305 -27.70 12.10 11.58
C GLN A 305 -27.93 10.67 11.06
N VAL A 306 -27.02 10.20 10.22
CA VAL A 306 -27.07 8.86 9.63
C VAL A 306 -26.04 8.01 10.36
N THR A 307 -26.49 7.05 11.17
CA THR A 307 -25.63 6.13 11.94
C THR A 307 -25.56 4.78 11.25
N GLY A 308 -24.40 4.14 11.29
CA GLY A 308 -24.15 2.92 10.54
C GLY A 308 -22.77 2.32 10.73
N THR A 309 -22.40 1.43 9.82
CA THR A 309 -21.07 0.80 9.81
C THR A 309 -20.37 1.01 8.46
N HIS A 310 -19.04 0.96 8.47
CA HIS A 310 -18.17 1.20 7.31
C HIS A 310 -18.37 2.60 6.69
N PHE A 311 -18.57 3.60 7.54
CA PHE A 311 -18.57 5.00 7.14
C PHE A 311 -17.16 5.59 7.21
N TYR A 312 -16.88 6.51 6.29
CA TYR A 312 -15.60 7.21 6.14
C TYR A 312 -15.86 8.65 5.69
N SER A 313 -14.83 9.50 5.73
CA SER A 313 -14.91 10.88 5.21
C SER A 313 -15.20 10.96 3.70
N SER A 314 -15.00 9.86 2.96
CA SER A 314 -15.34 9.71 1.54
C SER A 314 -16.82 9.41 1.28
N CYS A 315 -17.60 9.11 2.33
CA CYS A 315 -19.01 8.79 2.20
C CYS A 315 -19.85 10.07 2.03
N ASN A 316 -20.80 10.02 1.09
CA ASN A 316 -21.85 11.02 0.94
C ASN A 316 -23.22 10.38 1.13
N VAL A 317 -24.14 11.15 1.71
CA VAL A 317 -25.53 10.74 1.90
C VAL A 317 -26.32 11.15 0.66
N TYR A 318 -27.20 10.28 0.20
CA TYR A 318 -28.11 10.55 -0.91
C TYR A 318 -29.55 10.43 -0.42
N ILE A 319 -30.38 11.42 -0.73
CA ILE A 319 -31.81 11.44 -0.40
C ILE A 319 -32.58 11.52 -1.71
N ASP A 320 -33.40 10.50 -1.98
CA ASP A 320 -34.12 10.33 -3.27
C ASP A 320 -33.22 10.49 -4.51
N GLY A 321 -31.96 10.06 -4.39
CA GLY A 321 -30.95 10.11 -5.45
C GLY A 321 -30.22 11.45 -5.59
N VAL A 322 -30.58 12.48 -4.81
CA VAL A 322 -29.86 13.76 -4.74
C VAL A 322 -28.71 13.65 -3.73
N GLU A 323 -27.52 14.12 -4.11
CA GLU A 323 -26.32 14.08 -3.26
C GLU A 323 -26.34 15.17 -2.20
N TYR A 324 -26.07 14.77 -0.96
CA TYR A 324 -25.83 15.65 0.17
C TYR A 324 -24.45 15.36 0.74
N LYS A 325 -23.61 16.39 0.79
CA LYS A 325 -22.28 16.28 1.40
C LYS A 325 -22.44 16.03 2.90
N SER A 326 -21.77 15.00 3.41
CA SER A 326 -21.78 14.67 4.84
C SER A 326 -20.44 14.95 5.52
N ASN A 327 -20.49 15.20 6.82
CA ASN A 327 -19.33 15.23 7.71
C ASN A 327 -19.32 13.96 8.56
N PHE A 328 -18.22 13.21 8.51
CA PHE A 328 -18.04 12.00 9.32
C PHE A 328 -17.48 12.33 10.70
N ASN A 329 -18.03 11.72 11.75
CA ASN A 329 -17.59 11.93 13.13
C ASN A 329 -16.28 11.21 13.51
N GLY A 330 -15.80 10.30 12.66
CA GLY A 330 -14.62 9.48 12.92
C GLY A 330 -14.93 8.09 13.49
N GLU A 331 -16.20 7.78 13.76
CA GLU A 331 -16.64 6.54 14.38
C GLU A 331 -17.69 5.81 13.52
N ASP A 332 -18.93 6.31 13.50
CA ASP A 332 -20.09 5.58 12.97
C ASP A 332 -21.20 6.47 12.38
N THR A 333 -21.05 7.79 12.40
CA THR A 333 -22.14 8.72 12.09
C THR A 333 -21.72 9.78 11.07
N LEU A 334 -22.58 9.94 10.05
CA LEU A 334 -22.51 10.99 9.03
C LEU A 334 -23.55 12.07 9.35
N TYR A 335 -23.11 13.32 9.35
CA TYR A 335 -23.96 14.49 9.55
C TYR A 335 -24.18 15.22 8.24
N VAL A 336 -25.45 15.47 7.90
CA VAL A 336 -25.85 16.30 6.75
C VAL A 336 -26.55 17.53 7.27
N ASP A 337 -26.03 18.70 6.92
CA ASP A 337 -26.73 19.97 7.15
C ASP A 337 -27.80 20.16 6.06
N LEU A 338 -29.06 20.26 6.46
CA LEU A 338 -30.19 20.50 5.57
C LEU A 338 -30.55 21.99 5.47
N ASN A 339 -29.83 22.88 6.17
CA ASN A 339 -30.08 24.31 6.11
C ASN A 339 -29.86 24.84 4.69
N GLY A 340 -30.89 25.51 4.15
CA GLY A 340 -30.86 26.10 2.81
C GLY A 340 -31.36 25.19 1.70
N ASP A 341 -31.68 23.93 1.98
CA ASP A 341 -32.38 23.08 1.01
C ASP A 341 -33.89 23.31 1.08
N GLN A 342 -34.42 24.01 0.06
CA GLN A 342 -35.85 24.29 -0.07
C GLN A 342 -36.61 23.17 -0.80
N THR A 343 -35.90 22.14 -1.27
CA THR A 343 -36.47 21.08 -2.12
C THR A 343 -36.84 19.81 -1.35
N LEU A 344 -36.20 19.58 -0.20
CA LEU A 344 -36.49 18.42 0.65
C LEU A 344 -37.68 18.70 1.60
N ASP A 345 -38.77 17.97 1.41
CA ASP A 345 -40.00 18.09 2.21
C ASP A 345 -40.10 16.98 3.26
N LEU A 346 -39.49 17.18 4.43
CA LEU A 346 -39.41 16.21 5.54
C LEU A 346 -40.77 15.72 6.08
N ARG A 347 -41.90 16.29 5.63
CA ARG A 347 -43.26 15.78 5.90
C ARG A 347 -43.62 14.59 5.01
N LYS A 348 -42.75 14.21 4.07
CA LYS A 348 -42.89 13.04 3.20
C LYS A 348 -41.86 11.99 3.58
N SER A 349 -42.14 10.75 3.18
CA SER A 349 -41.15 9.70 3.27
C SER A 349 -40.08 9.87 2.19
N HIS A 350 -38.83 9.62 2.56
CA HIS A 350 -37.68 9.71 1.66
C HIS A 350 -36.85 8.43 1.72
N GLN A 351 -36.20 8.07 0.62
CA GLN A 351 -35.21 7.00 0.60
C GLN A 351 -33.82 7.59 0.78
N VAL A 352 -33.11 7.09 1.79
CA VAL A 352 -31.76 7.50 2.11
C VAL A 352 -30.79 6.36 1.85
N GLU A 353 -29.66 6.66 1.23
CA GLU A 353 -28.54 5.74 1.10
C GLU A 353 -27.22 6.47 1.31
N VAL A 354 -26.18 5.73 1.67
CA VAL A 354 -24.81 6.20 1.74
C VAL A 354 -24.06 5.60 0.56
N ARG A 355 -23.32 6.44 -0.18
CA ARG A 355 -22.46 5.99 -1.27
C ARG A 355 -21.01 6.34 -0.95
N VAL A 356 -20.11 5.43 -1.30
CA VAL A 356 -18.67 5.69 -1.35
C VAL A 356 -18.30 6.00 -2.79
N LEU A 357 -17.73 7.18 -3.02
CA LEU A 357 -17.23 7.59 -4.33
C LEU A 357 -15.70 7.71 -4.30
N ASP A 358 -15.05 7.34 -5.40
CA ASP A 358 -13.66 7.74 -5.63
C ASP A 358 -13.58 9.21 -6.09
N ASP A 359 -12.36 9.75 -6.22
CA ASP A 359 -12.13 11.14 -6.69
C ASP A 359 -12.63 11.38 -8.12
N LYS A 360 -12.81 10.31 -8.91
CA LYS A 360 -13.39 10.34 -10.25
C LYS A 360 -14.92 10.25 -10.25
N LYS A 361 -15.55 10.33 -9.07
CA LYS A 361 -17.00 10.23 -8.87
C LYS A 361 -17.58 8.89 -9.29
N MET A 362 -16.75 7.84 -9.39
CA MET A 362 -17.24 6.48 -9.59
C MET A 362 -17.74 5.92 -8.26
N LYS A 363 -18.95 5.37 -8.28
CA LYS A 363 -19.50 4.66 -7.12
C LYS A 363 -18.76 3.35 -6.89
N ILE A 364 -18.13 3.23 -5.73
CA ILE A 364 -17.34 2.06 -5.33
C ILE A 364 -17.93 1.31 -4.13
N GLY A 365 -18.97 1.87 -3.50
CA GLY A 365 -19.79 1.19 -2.50
C GLY A 365 -21.13 1.88 -2.33
N GLN A 366 -22.13 1.14 -1.84
CA GLN A 366 -23.49 1.65 -1.59
C GLN A 366 -24.15 0.90 -0.44
N SER A 367 -24.85 1.64 0.44
CA SER A 367 -25.58 1.03 1.54
C SER A 367 -26.91 0.41 1.14
N ASN A 368 -27.53 -0.26 2.10
CA ASN A 368 -28.97 -0.49 2.09
C ASN A 368 -29.72 0.85 1.96
N LEU A 369 -30.89 0.80 1.31
CA LEU A 369 -31.85 1.89 1.35
C LEU A 369 -32.53 1.93 2.72
N TYR A 370 -32.57 3.11 3.32
CA TYR A 370 -33.23 3.39 4.58
C TYR A 370 -34.40 4.34 4.34
N THR A 371 -35.60 3.98 4.84
CA THR A 371 -36.77 4.85 4.70
C THR A 371 -36.80 5.85 5.85
N LEU A 372 -36.55 7.12 5.53
CA LEU A 372 -36.80 8.23 6.45
C LEU A 372 -38.31 8.49 6.48
N LEU A 373 -38.92 8.32 7.66
CA LEU A 373 -40.34 8.58 7.85
C LEU A 373 -40.60 10.09 8.06
N PRO A 374 -41.82 10.57 7.76
CA PRO A 374 -42.18 11.96 7.99
C PRO A 374 -41.94 12.40 9.43
N SER A 375 -41.31 13.57 9.61
CA SER A 375 -41.11 14.21 10.92
C SER A 375 -42.24 15.15 11.30
#